data_AF-A0A4U0ZY57-F1
#
_entry.id   AF-A0A4U0ZY57-F1
#
_cell.length_a   1.000
_cell.length_b   1.000
_cell.length_c   1.000
_cell.angle_alpha   90.00
_cell.angle_beta   90.00
_cell.angle_gamma   90.00
#
_symmetry.space_group_name_H-M   'P 1'
#
loop_
_entity.id
_entity.type
_entity.pdbx_description
1 polymer ?
#
loop_
_entity_poly.entity_id
_entity_poly.type
_entity_poly.pdbx_seq_one_letter_code
_entity_poly.pdbx_strand_id
1 'polypeptide(L)'
;MTGGNMHQHLAKDLMVPISEYATVEIGTPLIEAIQALEVAQGMYTESKYQHRAVLVLDKSGNVVGKITQIRALKAIEPDFDFLHDIEDIKKFKFSEDYLVQLRTVYREKSKIINTETLTAAANKKVEEFMQDHSPGEYIDENGSIDQAIHKIVSGKHLSLLVTNGDRITGILRVADVFTAVFGELTALKL
;
A
#
# COMPACT_ATOMS: atom_id res chain seq x y z
N MET A 1 29.90 30.59 1.75
CA MET A 1 28.87 29.73 2.38
C MET A 1 27.51 30.34 2.10
N THR A 2 26.91 29.99 0.97
CA THR A 2 25.52 30.33 0.67
C THR A 2 24.70 29.06 0.90
N GLY A 3 24.25 28.87 2.14
CA GLY A 3 23.22 27.89 2.43
C GLY A 3 21.95 28.35 1.72
N GLY A 4 21.70 27.82 0.52
CA GLY A 4 20.41 27.95 -0.12
C GLY A 4 19.37 27.41 0.86
N ASN A 5 18.35 28.19 1.15
CA ASN A 5 17.26 27.81 2.03
C ASN A 5 16.58 26.59 1.38
N MET A 6 16.89 25.38 1.88
CA MET A 6 16.27 24.15 1.43
C MET A 6 14.79 24.25 1.77
N HIS A 7 13.91 24.21 0.76
CA HIS A 7 12.48 24.35 0.99
C HIS A 7 12.01 23.27 1.96
N GLN A 8 11.58 23.69 3.15
CA GLN A 8 11.04 22.79 4.16
C GLN A 8 9.62 22.43 3.73
N HIS A 9 9.50 21.42 2.88
CA HIS A 9 8.21 20.87 2.51
C HIS A 9 7.54 20.22 3.72
N LEU A 10 6.24 20.40 3.82
CA LEU A 10 5.37 19.70 4.76
C LEU A 10 4.67 18.53 4.04
N ALA A 11 4.16 17.58 4.82
CA ALA A 11 3.44 16.43 4.28
C ALA A 11 2.28 16.86 3.35
N LYS A 12 1.51 17.88 3.75
CA LYS A 12 0.39 18.41 2.95
C LYS A 12 0.79 19.01 1.61
N ASP A 13 2.04 19.45 1.46
CA ASP A 13 2.52 20.07 0.22
C ASP A 13 2.79 19.01 -0.86
N LEU A 14 3.05 17.77 -0.46
CA LEU A 14 3.40 16.66 -1.35
C LEU A 14 2.35 15.54 -1.38
N MET A 15 1.40 15.54 -0.44
CA MET A 15 0.38 14.50 -0.38
C MET A 15 -0.59 14.58 -1.54
N VAL A 16 -1.22 13.45 -1.83
CA VAL A 16 -2.41 13.38 -2.69
C VAL A 16 -3.64 13.41 -1.78
N PRO A 17 -4.56 14.39 -1.96
CA PRO A 17 -5.78 14.49 -1.16
C PRO A 17 -6.67 13.25 -1.28
N ILE A 18 -7.41 12.89 -0.21
CA ILE A 18 -8.35 11.75 -0.27
C ILE A 18 -9.43 11.93 -1.36
N SER A 19 -9.80 13.16 -1.68
CA SER A 19 -10.81 13.48 -2.71
C SER A 19 -10.37 13.07 -4.11
N GLU A 20 -9.07 12.86 -4.30
CA GLU A 20 -8.51 12.40 -5.57
C GLU A 20 -8.37 10.87 -5.57
N TYR A 21 -8.51 10.18 -4.44
CA TYR A 21 -8.41 8.72 -4.40
C TYR A 21 -9.72 8.03 -4.79
N ALA A 22 -9.58 6.87 -5.44
CA ALA A 22 -10.65 5.88 -5.49
C ALA A 22 -11.03 5.48 -4.05
N THR A 23 -12.33 5.49 -3.76
CA THR A 23 -12.86 5.08 -2.46
C THR A 23 -13.94 4.02 -2.64
N VAL A 24 -14.04 3.11 -1.67
CA VAL A 24 -15.11 2.10 -1.56
C VAL A 24 -15.51 1.93 -0.11
N GLU A 25 -16.69 1.38 0.17
CA GLU A 25 -17.15 1.12 1.53
C GLU A 25 -16.76 -0.28 2.01
N ILE A 26 -16.71 -0.49 3.33
CA ILE A 26 -16.65 -1.84 3.93
C ILE A 26 -17.73 -2.74 3.32
N GLY A 27 -17.36 -3.99 3.03
CA GLY A 27 -18.23 -4.98 2.40
C GLY A 27 -18.20 -4.99 0.88
N THR A 28 -17.55 -4.01 0.25
CA THR A 28 -17.37 -3.97 -1.21
C THR A 28 -16.52 -5.18 -1.66
N PRO A 29 -16.88 -5.88 -2.74
CA PRO A 29 -16.05 -6.94 -3.31
C PRO A 29 -14.77 -6.41 -3.98
N LEU A 30 -13.72 -7.24 -4.04
CA LEU A 30 -12.45 -6.88 -4.70
C LEU A 30 -12.67 -6.42 -6.16
N ILE A 31 -13.55 -7.10 -6.92
CA ILE A 31 -13.78 -6.74 -8.33
C ILE A 31 -14.29 -5.30 -8.49
N GLU A 32 -15.19 -4.87 -7.63
CA GLU A 32 -15.73 -3.51 -7.63
C GLU A 32 -14.66 -2.50 -7.17
N ALA A 33 -13.82 -2.87 -6.19
CA ALA A 33 -12.72 -2.03 -5.76
C ALA A 33 -11.69 -1.79 -6.89
N ILE A 34 -11.37 -2.83 -7.68
CA ILE A 34 -10.48 -2.68 -8.85
C ILE A 34 -11.13 -1.82 -9.94
N GLN A 35 -12.43 -1.99 -10.20
CA GLN A 35 -13.15 -1.13 -11.15
C GLN A 35 -13.16 0.34 -10.72
N ALA A 36 -13.36 0.62 -9.42
CA ALA A 36 -13.28 1.97 -8.88
C ALA A 36 -11.88 2.57 -9.07
N LEU A 37 -10.82 1.76 -8.92
CA LEU A 37 -9.45 2.18 -9.20
C LEU A 37 -9.24 2.50 -10.69
N GLU A 38 -9.72 1.66 -11.60
CA GLU A 38 -9.61 1.86 -13.05
C GLU A 38 -10.30 3.14 -13.49
N VAL A 39 -11.52 3.39 -12.98
CA VAL A 39 -12.27 4.61 -13.23
C VAL A 39 -11.51 5.84 -12.74
N ALA A 40 -10.98 5.81 -11.52
CA ALA A 40 -10.17 6.90 -11.00
C ALA A 40 -8.91 7.12 -11.85
N GLN A 41 -8.19 6.07 -12.23
CA GLN A 41 -7.01 6.19 -13.10
C GLN A 41 -7.35 6.79 -14.48
N GLY A 42 -8.49 6.43 -15.05
CA GLY A 42 -8.95 6.94 -16.36
C GLY A 42 -9.24 8.44 -16.36
N MET A 43 -9.79 8.98 -15.26
CA MET A 43 -10.07 10.42 -15.12
C MET A 43 -8.80 11.28 -15.08
N TYR A 44 -7.65 10.70 -14.74
CA TYR A 44 -6.37 11.40 -14.59
C TYR A 44 -5.36 11.03 -15.68
N THR A 45 -5.82 10.90 -16.93
CA THR A 45 -5.05 10.45 -18.11
C THR A 45 -3.82 11.31 -18.45
N GLU A 46 -3.76 12.58 -18.02
CA GLU A 46 -2.61 13.49 -18.20
C GLU A 46 -1.77 13.71 -16.92
N SER A 47 -2.14 13.12 -15.79
CA SER A 47 -1.58 13.52 -14.50
C SER A 47 -0.39 12.66 -14.07
N LYS A 48 0.58 13.27 -13.39
CA LYS A 48 1.67 12.62 -12.62
C LYS A 48 1.16 11.64 -11.54
N TYR A 49 -0.16 11.48 -11.37
CA TYR A 49 -0.81 10.75 -10.30
C TYR A 49 -1.52 9.51 -10.83
N GLN A 50 -0.76 8.44 -11.05
CA GLN A 50 -1.37 7.11 -11.16
C GLN A 50 -1.77 6.67 -9.75
N HIS A 51 -3.08 6.69 -9.43
CA HIS A 51 -3.59 6.11 -8.19
C HIS A 51 -3.17 4.63 -8.14
N ARG A 52 -2.50 4.21 -7.05
CA ARG A 52 -2.04 2.82 -6.85
C ARG A 52 -2.73 2.11 -5.69
N ALA A 53 -3.70 2.79 -5.08
CA ALA A 53 -4.44 2.26 -3.96
C ALA A 53 -5.89 2.77 -4.00
N VAL A 54 -6.77 1.99 -3.38
CA VAL A 54 -8.16 2.35 -3.09
C VAL A 54 -8.28 2.53 -1.58
N LEU A 55 -8.95 3.58 -1.14
CA LEU A 55 -9.26 3.80 0.27
C LEU A 55 -10.57 3.11 0.64
N VAL A 56 -10.60 2.46 1.79
CA VAL A 56 -11.80 1.82 2.33
C VAL A 56 -12.41 2.71 3.38
N LEU A 57 -13.70 2.99 3.26
CA LEU A 57 -14.47 3.86 4.15
C LEU A 57 -15.41 3.05 5.05
N ASP A 58 -15.59 3.51 6.28
CA ASP A 58 -16.70 3.07 7.12
C ASP A 58 -18.01 3.75 6.71
N LYS A 59 -19.12 3.36 7.36
CA LYS A 59 -20.45 3.95 7.14
C LYS A 59 -20.56 5.44 7.49
N SER A 60 -19.58 5.97 8.23
CA SER A 60 -19.51 7.39 8.60
C SER A 60 -18.64 8.19 7.61
N GLY A 61 -18.08 7.54 6.58
CA GLY A 61 -17.19 8.15 5.59
C GLY A 61 -15.74 8.31 6.05
N ASN A 62 -15.34 7.67 7.16
CA ASN A 62 -13.95 7.71 7.62
C ASN A 62 -13.13 6.63 6.93
N VAL A 63 -11.89 6.96 6.57
CA VAL A 63 -10.94 5.98 6.04
C VAL A 63 -10.56 4.99 7.14
N VAL A 64 -10.88 3.71 6.95
CA VAL A 64 -10.61 2.62 7.89
C VAL A 64 -9.57 1.62 7.37
N GLY A 65 -9.22 1.70 6.09
CA GLY A 65 -8.15 0.90 5.52
C GLY A 65 -7.79 1.35 4.12
N LYS A 66 -6.80 0.66 3.54
CA LYS A 66 -6.42 0.86 2.14
C LYS A 66 -6.06 -0.45 1.44
N ILE A 67 -6.39 -0.52 0.17
CA ILE A 67 -6.04 -1.62 -0.72
C ILE A 67 -4.99 -1.12 -1.67
N THR A 68 -3.75 -1.53 -1.44
CA THR A 68 -2.64 -1.31 -2.38
C THR A 68 -2.60 -2.45 -3.40
N GLN A 69 -1.86 -2.26 -4.50
CA GLN A 69 -1.63 -3.33 -5.49
C GLN A 69 -1.10 -4.62 -4.85
N ILE A 70 -0.20 -4.53 -3.86
CA ILE A 70 0.30 -5.72 -3.17
C ILE A 70 -0.78 -6.40 -2.33
N ARG A 71 -1.75 -5.66 -1.77
CA ARG A 71 -2.89 -6.24 -1.04
C ARG A 71 -3.87 -6.91 -2.01
N ALA A 72 -4.14 -6.31 -3.16
CA ALA A 72 -4.95 -6.94 -4.21
C ALA A 72 -4.31 -8.24 -4.72
N LEU A 73 -2.98 -8.26 -4.92
CA LEU A 73 -2.26 -9.49 -5.28
C LEU A 73 -2.35 -10.56 -4.18
N LYS A 74 -2.20 -10.17 -2.91
CA LYS A 74 -2.39 -11.09 -1.77
C LYS A 74 -3.80 -11.68 -1.71
N ALA A 75 -4.83 -10.93 -2.12
CA ALA A 75 -6.20 -11.44 -2.14
C ALA A 75 -6.38 -12.59 -3.16
N ILE A 76 -5.59 -12.58 -4.24
CA ILE A 76 -5.58 -13.59 -5.31
C ILE A 76 -4.62 -14.74 -4.98
N GLU A 77 -3.55 -14.47 -4.25
CA GLU A 77 -2.66 -15.51 -3.73
C GLU A 77 -3.49 -16.47 -2.86
N PRO A 78 -3.54 -17.77 -3.19
CA PRO A 78 -4.20 -18.73 -2.33
C PRO A 78 -3.54 -18.67 -0.95
N ASP A 79 -4.36 -18.66 0.12
CA ASP A 79 -3.85 -18.84 1.47
C ASP A 79 -3.28 -20.25 1.57
N PHE A 80 -2.01 -20.39 1.23
CA PHE A 80 -1.27 -21.58 1.60
C PHE A 80 -1.01 -21.44 3.08
N ASP A 81 -1.60 -22.33 3.86
CA ASP A 81 -1.31 -22.48 5.29
C ASP A 81 0.11 -23.02 5.54
N PHE A 82 1.03 -22.74 4.62
CA PHE A 82 2.42 -23.16 4.59
C PHE A 82 3.18 -22.65 5.81
N LEU A 83 2.75 -21.56 6.46
CA LEU A 83 3.35 -21.09 7.71
C LEU A 83 2.89 -21.90 8.92
N HIS A 84 1.61 -22.29 9.00
CA HIS A 84 1.12 -23.24 9.99
C HIS A 84 1.74 -24.63 9.78
N ASP A 85 1.75 -25.10 8.54
CA ASP A 85 2.43 -26.33 8.15
C ASP A 85 3.93 -26.26 8.45
N ILE A 86 4.61 -25.15 8.19
CA ILE A 86 6.04 -24.98 8.55
C ILE A 86 6.25 -24.99 10.05
N GLU A 87 5.39 -24.37 10.86
CA GLU A 87 5.53 -24.39 12.31
C GLU A 87 5.37 -25.81 12.85
N ASP A 88 4.45 -26.59 12.28
CA ASP A 88 4.30 -28.01 12.59
C ASP A 88 5.45 -28.86 12.03
N ILE A 89 5.95 -28.57 10.83
CA ILE A 89 7.08 -29.26 10.18
C ILE A 89 8.41 -28.93 10.88
N LYS A 90 8.62 -27.70 11.36
CA LYS A 90 9.82 -27.29 12.13
C LYS A 90 9.95 -28.06 13.44
N LYS A 91 8.84 -28.48 14.06
CA LYS A 91 8.87 -29.38 15.23
C LYS A 91 9.57 -30.72 14.92
N PHE A 92 9.60 -31.13 13.65
CA PHE A 92 10.24 -32.38 13.20
C PHE A 92 11.68 -32.23 12.68
N LYS A 93 12.32 -31.05 12.84
CA LYS A 93 13.74 -30.80 12.48
C LYS A 93 14.12 -31.15 11.02
N PHE A 94 13.26 -30.89 10.06
CA PHE A 94 13.61 -31.02 8.64
C PHE A 94 14.71 -30.02 8.22
N SER A 95 15.51 -30.36 7.21
CA SER A 95 16.56 -29.49 6.68
C SER A 95 15.97 -28.30 5.90
N GLU A 96 16.71 -27.19 5.84
CA GLU A 96 16.34 -26.02 5.05
C GLU A 96 16.13 -26.36 3.56
N ASP A 97 16.93 -27.29 3.01
CA ASP A 97 16.78 -27.76 1.64
C ASP A 97 15.44 -28.47 1.39
N TYR A 98 14.93 -29.21 2.38
CA TYR A 98 13.63 -29.86 2.30
C TYR A 98 12.49 -28.82 2.31
N LEU A 99 12.61 -27.78 3.13
CA LEU A 99 11.65 -26.67 3.17
C LEU A 99 11.61 -25.91 1.84
N VAL A 100 12.77 -25.69 1.21
CA VAL A 100 12.88 -25.06 -0.11
C VAL A 100 12.23 -25.94 -1.19
N GLN A 101 12.49 -27.24 -1.19
CA GLN A 101 11.87 -28.17 -2.14
C GLN A 101 10.36 -28.22 -1.97
N LEU A 102 9.87 -28.27 -0.74
CA LEU A 102 8.44 -28.26 -0.44
C LEU A 102 7.77 -26.98 -0.95
N ARG A 103 8.42 -25.82 -0.74
CA ARG A 103 7.98 -24.52 -1.28
C ARG A 103 7.91 -24.53 -2.81
N THR A 104 8.89 -25.11 -3.48
CA THR A 104 8.92 -25.23 -4.94
C THR A 104 7.77 -26.08 -5.46
N VAL A 105 7.53 -27.26 -4.86
CA VAL A 105 6.41 -28.15 -5.24
C VAL A 105 5.05 -27.48 -5.05
N TYR A 106 4.87 -26.70 -3.98
CA TYR A 106 3.61 -25.96 -3.74
C TYR A 106 3.40 -24.81 -4.75
N ARG A 107 4.48 -24.10 -5.10
CA ARG A 107 4.45 -23.05 -6.14
C ARG A 107 4.16 -23.61 -7.53
N GLU A 108 4.66 -24.80 -7.84
CA GLU A 108 4.47 -25.47 -9.14
C GLU A 108 3.05 -26.04 -9.30
N LYS A 109 2.40 -26.47 -8.21
CA LYS A 109 1.05 -27.05 -8.25
C LYS A 109 -0.09 -26.03 -8.40
N SER A 110 0.19 -24.74 -8.28
CA SER A 110 -0.85 -23.74 -8.07
C SER A 110 -0.74 -22.62 -9.10
N LYS A 111 -1.37 -22.80 -10.27
CA LYS A 111 -1.53 -21.69 -11.21
C LYS A 111 -2.40 -20.62 -10.55
N ILE A 112 -1.79 -19.55 -10.04
CA ILE A 112 -2.50 -18.44 -9.37
C ILE A 112 -3.55 -17.81 -10.29
N ILE A 113 -3.22 -17.67 -11.58
CA ILE A 113 -4.14 -17.13 -12.59
C ILE A 113 -4.93 -18.28 -13.21
N ASN A 114 -6.10 -18.55 -12.64
CA ASN A 114 -7.11 -19.46 -13.20
C ASN A 114 -8.52 -18.97 -12.85
N THR A 115 -9.54 -19.46 -13.55
CA THR A 115 -10.93 -19.00 -13.39
C THR A 115 -11.44 -19.18 -11.96
N GLU A 116 -11.14 -20.29 -11.30
CA GLU A 116 -11.63 -20.58 -9.94
C GLU A 116 -11.03 -19.61 -8.92
N THR A 117 -9.70 -19.44 -8.93
CA THR A 117 -8.98 -18.52 -8.04
C THR A 117 -9.38 -17.07 -8.25
N LEU A 118 -9.48 -16.63 -9.51
CA LEU A 118 -9.91 -15.26 -9.82
C LEU A 118 -11.37 -15.01 -9.43
N THR A 119 -12.26 -15.99 -9.63
CA THR A 119 -13.67 -15.89 -9.21
C THR A 119 -13.78 -15.82 -7.69
N ALA A 120 -13.03 -16.64 -6.96
CA ALA A 120 -13.01 -16.60 -5.50
C ALA A 120 -12.48 -15.24 -5.00
N ALA A 121 -11.34 -14.78 -5.54
CA ALA A 121 -10.74 -13.50 -5.15
C ALA A 121 -11.66 -12.31 -5.48
N ALA A 122 -12.34 -12.32 -6.63
CA ALA A 122 -13.27 -11.27 -7.04
C ALA A 122 -14.39 -11.02 -6.02
N ASN A 123 -14.84 -12.09 -5.33
CA ASN A 123 -15.91 -12.04 -4.33
C ASN A 123 -15.42 -11.76 -2.90
N LYS A 124 -14.11 -11.77 -2.63
CA LYS A 124 -13.58 -11.41 -1.31
C LYS A 124 -13.91 -9.96 -1.00
N LYS A 125 -14.41 -9.70 0.20
CA LYS A 125 -14.73 -8.36 0.66
C LYS A 125 -13.47 -7.62 1.08
N VAL A 126 -13.47 -6.31 0.87
CA VAL A 126 -12.32 -5.43 1.12
C VAL A 126 -11.74 -5.60 2.54
N GLU A 127 -12.58 -5.76 3.57
CA GLU A 127 -12.13 -5.93 4.96
C GLU A 127 -11.34 -7.21 5.21
N GLU A 128 -11.45 -8.23 4.35
CA GLU A 128 -10.76 -9.51 4.52
C GLU A 128 -9.26 -9.41 4.20
N PHE A 129 -8.85 -8.42 3.40
CA PHE A 129 -7.47 -8.31 2.90
C PHE A 129 -6.90 -6.89 2.87
N MET A 130 -7.71 -5.87 3.15
CA MET A 130 -7.22 -4.50 3.25
C MET A 130 -6.10 -4.38 4.28
N GLN A 131 -5.24 -3.39 4.09
CA GLN A 131 -4.32 -3.01 5.14
C GLN A 131 -5.06 -2.14 6.14
N ASP A 132 -5.25 -2.69 7.34
CA ASP A 132 -5.62 -1.91 8.51
C ASP A 132 -4.52 -0.92 8.86
N HIS A 133 -4.94 0.17 9.48
CA HIS A 133 -4.08 1.22 9.96
C HIS A 133 -3.02 0.70 10.92
N SER A 134 -1.74 0.85 10.55
CA SER A 134 -0.63 0.58 11.48
C SER A 134 -0.17 1.89 12.14
N PRO A 135 0.07 1.94 13.46
CA PRO A 135 0.44 3.18 14.17
C PRO A 135 1.65 3.94 13.59
N GLY A 136 2.55 3.23 12.88
CA GLY A 136 3.72 3.82 12.23
C GLY A 136 3.43 4.52 10.89
N GLU A 137 2.26 4.29 10.30
CA GLU A 137 1.92 4.69 8.93
C GLU A 137 1.26 6.07 8.84
N TYR A 138 1.19 6.80 9.94
CA TYR A 138 0.58 8.14 10.00
C TYR A 138 1.60 9.27 10.07
N ILE A 139 1.26 10.40 9.47
CA ILE A 139 1.96 11.67 9.62
C ILE A 139 0.94 12.81 9.67
N ASP A 140 1.16 13.80 10.55
CA ASP A 140 0.37 15.02 10.56
C ASP A 140 0.56 15.80 9.24
N GLU A 141 -0.47 16.48 8.77
CA GLU A 141 -0.41 17.29 7.55
C GLU A 141 0.68 18.38 7.60
N ASN A 142 1.03 18.83 8.80
CA ASN A 142 2.13 19.77 9.07
C ASN A 142 3.43 19.08 9.48
N GLY A 143 3.50 17.75 9.39
CA GLY A 143 4.72 16.99 9.60
C GLY A 143 5.76 17.28 8.51
N SER A 144 7.04 17.28 8.88
CA SER A 144 8.12 17.56 7.93
C SER A 144 8.40 16.38 7.00
N ILE A 145 8.98 16.65 5.83
CA ILE A 145 9.44 15.57 4.94
C ILE A 145 10.52 14.69 5.59
N ASP A 146 11.36 15.23 6.49
CA ASP A 146 12.32 14.41 7.25
C ASP A 146 11.62 13.34 8.10
N GLN A 147 10.54 13.72 8.79
CA GLN A 147 9.71 12.78 9.54
C GLN A 147 9.07 11.73 8.62
N ALA A 148 8.61 12.16 7.44
CA ALA A 148 8.05 11.25 6.44
C ALA A 148 9.09 10.23 5.96
N ILE A 149 10.30 10.68 5.61
CA ILE A 149 11.41 9.80 5.20
C ILE A 149 11.71 8.78 6.30
N HIS A 150 11.84 9.21 7.55
CA HIS A 150 12.13 8.31 8.66
C HIS A 150 11.05 7.23 8.82
N LYS A 151 9.77 7.62 8.78
CA LYS A 151 8.64 6.69 8.88
C LYS A 151 8.57 5.71 7.71
N ILE A 152 8.73 6.21 6.48
CA ILE A 152 8.74 5.40 5.26
C ILE A 152 9.85 4.35 5.32
N VAL A 153 11.09 4.75 5.66
CA VAL A 153 12.25 3.87 5.67
C VAL A 153 12.16 2.85 6.81
N SER A 154 11.91 3.29 8.05
CA SER A 154 11.86 2.42 9.22
C SER A 154 10.70 1.43 9.16
N GLY A 155 9.53 1.87 8.68
CA GLY A 155 8.33 1.03 8.57
C GLY A 155 8.22 0.26 7.25
N LYS A 156 9.15 0.48 6.31
CA LYS A 156 9.09 -0.07 4.93
C LYS A 156 7.74 0.23 4.25
N HIS A 157 7.16 1.38 4.56
CA HIS A 157 5.86 1.78 4.04
C HIS A 157 6.01 2.38 2.65
N LEU A 158 5.16 1.97 1.70
CA LEU A 158 5.12 2.59 0.36
C LEU A 158 4.38 3.94 0.34
N SER A 159 3.64 4.23 1.41
CA SER A 159 2.90 5.47 1.60
C SER A 159 2.55 5.67 3.07
N LEU A 160 2.40 6.92 3.48
CA LEU A 160 1.86 7.30 4.79
C LEU A 160 0.46 7.90 4.62
N LEU A 161 -0.40 7.67 5.60
CA LEU A 161 -1.68 8.35 5.75
C LEU A 161 -1.43 9.71 6.39
N VAL A 162 -1.87 10.76 5.72
CA VAL A 162 -1.74 12.13 6.22
C VAL A 162 -2.99 12.49 7.00
N THR A 163 -2.82 13.05 8.20
CA THR A 163 -3.91 13.34 9.13
C THR A 163 -3.97 14.80 9.53
N ASN A 164 -5.18 15.28 9.79
CA ASN A 164 -5.45 16.53 10.50
C ASN A 164 -6.30 16.19 11.73
N GLY A 165 -5.65 16.15 12.89
CA GLY A 165 -6.24 15.52 14.08
C GLY A 165 -6.58 14.06 13.81
N ASP A 166 -7.85 13.69 14.03
CA ASP A 166 -8.33 12.30 13.88
C ASP A 166 -8.78 11.96 12.45
N ARG A 167 -8.73 12.91 11.51
CA ARG A 167 -9.20 12.71 10.14
C ARG A 167 -8.04 12.47 9.19
N ILE A 168 -8.16 11.43 8.36
CA ILE A 168 -7.25 11.21 7.24
C ILE A 168 -7.62 12.18 6.11
N THR A 169 -6.68 13.03 5.70
CA THR A 169 -6.87 14.09 4.70
C THR A 169 -6.15 13.82 3.39
N GLY A 170 -5.16 12.93 3.39
CA GLY A 170 -4.49 12.51 2.16
C GLY A 170 -3.55 11.33 2.35
N ILE A 171 -2.81 11.01 1.29
CA ILE A 171 -1.78 9.98 1.27
C ILE A 171 -0.48 10.58 0.74
N LEU A 172 0.59 10.45 1.51
CA LEU A 172 1.94 10.83 1.10
C LEU A 172 2.66 9.60 0.56
N ARG A 173 2.96 9.55 -0.74
CA ARG A 173 3.57 8.38 -1.38
C ARG A 173 5.10 8.51 -1.34
N VAL A 174 5.78 7.37 -1.26
CA VAL A 174 7.26 7.34 -1.37
C VAL A 174 7.76 7.95 -2.68
N ALA A 175 6.99 7.82 -3.77
CA ALA A 175 7.33 8.40 -5.06
C ALA A 175 7.33 9.94 -5.04
N ASP A 176 6.37 10.57 -4.35
CA ASP A 176 6.30 12.03 -4.26
C ASP A 176 7.44 12.59 -3.41
N VAL A 177 7.70 11.93 -2.27
CA VAL A 177 8.86 12.24 -1.42
C VAL A 177 10.17 12.07 -2.19
N PHE A 178 10.31 10.98 -2.95
CA PHE A 178 11.48 10.73 -3.79
C PHE A 178 11.67 11.86 -4.81
N THR A 179 10.62 12.23 -5.56
CA THR A 179 10.71 13.30 -6.57
C THR A 179 11.09 14.63 -5.94
N ALA A 180 10.53 14.99 -4.79
CA ALA A 180 10.88 16.23 -4.09
C ALA A 180 12.34 16.23 -3.62
N VAL A 181 12.76 15.18 -2.89
CA VAL A 181 14.11 15.10 -2.28
C VAL A 181 15.20 14.94 -3.32
N PHE A 182 15.02 14.07 -4.31
CA PHE A 182 16.03 13.85 -5.33
C PHE A 182 16.06 14.97 -6.38
N GLY A 183 14.96 15.70 -6.57
CA GLY A 183 14.96 16.96 -7.31
C GLY A 183 15.97 17.95 -6.72
N GLU A 184 15.90 18.18 -5.41
CA GLU A 184 16.86 19.00 -4.68
C GLU A 184 18.30 18.45 -4.78
N LEU A 185 18.47 17.14 -4.63
CA LEU A 185 19.80 16.49 -4.75
C LEU A 185 20.42 16.73 -6.13
N THR A 186 19.66 16.65 -7.22
CA THR A 186 20.15 16.92 -8.58
C THR A 186 20.43 18.39 -8.86
N ALA A 187 19.88 19.31 -8.06
CA ALA A 187 20.14 20.74 -8.18
C ALA A 187 21.44 21.17 -7.48
N LEU A 188 22.07 20.29 -6.69
CA LEU A 188 23.36 20.55 -6.06
C LEU A 188 24.44 20.73 -7.14
N LYS A 189 25.10 21.89 -7.12
CA LYS A 189 26.33 22.10 -7.88
C LYS A 189 27.50 21.54 -7.08
N LEU A 190 27.95 20.34 -7.44
CA LEU A 190 29.13 19.67 -6.87
C LEU A 190 30.41 20.08 -7.60
#